data_AF-A0A8J8NSU8-F1
#
_entry.id   AF-A0A8J8NSU8-F1
#
_cell.length_a   1.000
_cell.length_b   1.000
_cell.length_c   1.000
_cell.angle_alpha   90.00
_cell.angle_beta   90.00
_cell.angle_gamma   90.00
#
_symmetry.space_group_name_H-M   'P 1'
#
loop_
_entity.id
_entity.type
_entity.pdbx_description
1 polymer ?
#
loop_
_entity_poly.entity_id
_entity_poly.type
_entity_poly.pdbx_seq_one_letter_code
_entity_poly.pdbx_strand_id
1 'polypeptide(L)'
;MAYLAGIPTVIAYVGYSLYFKSRQMEDERKDQLLRMEEKYLTDNEKVVKLENFKKKIFAVGVEDQLSGSKVLSEDEQNVMAESTMLIRNLIKEVKPEVVVLEMCNERYEHWFFDAISHPNYDHTLMDVHRILDTGKALDLKGYKGLDLSKSSSHVEFLVGLDQCSYRNMPAPCQTVFGDRSIKITNKRYKSKLKMLEVYKETLNRQEKVAGGGIEAKKNPSIFDLDSTQSDQNESVQKDVTEQILKLRSAMRDIQNQVVEQIMPEKKEEPRVQKAAKEGDNLTPMEDVAARARVEAVKSADQIYEEVVIDEINEELLKSAQKCDGDVVVMLIRQERLKSFEKLWRQANLDYYQTQDNRRKQIAVPEGKRIMEQIMEEKRHVAKKVV
;
A
#
# COMPACT_ATOMS: atom_id res chain seq x y z
N MET A 1 0.90 -44.95 -53.32
CA MET A 1 1.42 -44.76 -51.95
C MET A 1 0.46 -43.84 -51.21
N ALA A 2 -0.65 -44.38 -50.71
CA ALA A 2 -1.54 -43.64 -49.82
C ALA A 2 -0.92 -43.74 -48.42
N TYR A 3 -0.32 -42.66 -47.95
CA TYR A 3 0.18 -42.60 -46.57
C TYR A 3 -1.03 -42.72 -45.65
N LEU A 4 -1.16 -43.87 -44.96
CA LEU A 4 -1.96 -43.94 -43.74
C LEU A 4 -1.30 -42.97 -42.75
N ALA A 5 -1.78 -41.73 -42.72
CA ALA A 5 -1.62 -40.90 -41.54
C ALA A 5 -2.39 -41.63 -40.44
N GLY A 6 -1.69 -42.46 -39.66
CA GLY A 6 -2.28 -43.16 -38.55
C GLY A 6 -2.90 -42.17 -37.57
N ILE A 7 -3.93 -42.59 -36.85
CA ILE A 7 -4.56 -41.80 -35.78
C ILE A 7 -3.54 -41.06 -34.88
N PRO A 8 -2.36 -41.64 -34.53
CA PRO A 8 -1.34 -40.92 -33.77
C PRO A 8 -0.78 -39.64 -34.42
N THR A 9 -0.58 -39.60 -35.75
CA THR A 9 -0.03 -38.41 -36.41
C THR A 9 -1.04 -37.28 -36.49
N VAL A 10 -2.33 -37.61 -36.64
CA VAL A 10 -3.43 -36.63 -36.58
C VAL A 10 -3.54 -36.05 -35.17
N ILE A 11 -3.48 -36.87 -34.11
CA ILE A 11 -3.51 -36.39 -32.72
C ILE A 11 -2.29 -35.50 -32.43
N ALA A 12 -1.10 -35.90 -32.87
CA ALA A 12 0.12 -35.10 -32.69
C ALA A 12 0.02 -33.73 -33.40
N TYR A 13 -0.53 -33.70 -34.61
CA TYR A 13 -0.74 -32.45 -35.35
C TYR A 13 -1.76 -31.53 -34.67
N VAL A 14 -2.90 -32.08 -34.21
CA VAL A 14 -3.90 -31.32 -33.46
C VAL A 14 -3.30 -30.77 -32.16
N GLY A 15 -2.56 -31.59 -31.42
CA GLY A 15 -1.86 -31.17 -30.19
C GLY A 15 -0.84 -30.06 -30.45
N TYR A 16 -0.04 -30.19 -31.51
CA TYR A 16 0.91 -29.16 -31.92
C TYR A 16 0.21 -27.85 -32.34
N SER A 17 -0.88 -27.94 -33.10
CA SER A 17 -1.67 -26.76 -33.52
C SER A 17 -2.28 -26.04 -32.31
N LEU A 18 -2.83 -26.78 -31.35
CA LEU A 18 -3.36 -26.22 -30.10
C LEU A 18 -2.25 -25.57 -29.26
N TYR A 19 -1.10 -26.23 -29.12
CA TYR A 19 0.06 -25.67 -28.42
C TYR A 19 0.57 -24.39 -29.08
N PHE A 20 0.74 -24.39 -30.40
CA PHE A 20 1.22 -23.22 -31.14
C PHE A 20 0.25 -22.05 -31.01
N LYS A 21 -1.07 -22.31 -31.13
CA LYS A 21 -2.10 -21.29 -30.92
C LYS A 21 -2.08 -20.76 -29.48
N SER A 22 -1.91 -21.63 -28.49
CA SER A 22 -1.80 -21.22 -27.08
C SER A 22 -0.60 -20.30 -26.85
N ARG A 23 0.55 -20.63 -27.43
CA ARG A 23 1.77 -19.83 -27.31
C ARG A 23 1.63 -18.46 -28.00
N GLN A 24 1.05 -18.43 -29.20
CA GLN A 24 0.79 -17.18 -29.91
C GLN A 24 -0.14 -16.26 -29.10
N MET A 25 -1.23 -16.81 -28.52
CA MET A 25 -2.12 -16.02 -27.65
C MET A 25 -1.41 -15.51 -26.39
N GLU A 26 -0.45 -16.27 -25.85
CA GLU A 26 0.35 -15.84 -24.69
C GLU A 26 1.28 -14.68 -25.04
N ASP A 27 1.94 -14.73 -26.20
CA ASP A 27 2.80 -13.65 -26.69
C ASP A 27 1.98 -12.39 -27.01
N GLU A 28 0.82 -12.54 -27.66
CA GLU A 28 -0.13 -11.44 -27.90
C GLU A 28 -0.62 -10.82 -26.57
N ARG A 29 -0.90 -11.64 -25.55
CA ARG A 29 -1.27 -11.16 -24.21
C ARG A 29 -0.14 -10.38 -23.56
N LYS A 30 1.11 -10.83 -23.68
CA LYS A 30 2.29 -10.12 -23.14
C LYS A 30 2.48 -8.76 -23.82
N ASP A 31 2.39 -8.71 -25.14
CA ASP A 31 2.50 -7.47 -25.90
C ASP A 31 1.37 -6.50 -25.56
N GLN A 32 0.15 -7.01 -25.43
CA GLN A 32 -0.99 -6.21 -24.97
C GLN A 32 -0.71 -5.62 -23.59
N LEU A 33 -0.26 -6.44 -22.63
CA LEU A 33 0.06 -5.98 -21.27
C LEU A 33 1.13 -4.90 -21.26
N LEU A 34 2.18 -5.02 -22.08
CA LEU A 34 3.22 -3.99 -22.18
C LEU A 34 2.66 -2.65 -22.69
N ARG A 35 1.81 -2.67 -23.71
CA ARG A 35 1.13 -1.46 -24.20
C ARG A 35 0.22 -0.86 -23.12
N MET A 36 -0.46 -1.72 -22.35
CA MET A 36 -1.32 -1.24 -21.26
C MET A 36 -0.54 -0.60 -20.13
N GLU A 37 0.63 -1.16 -19.79
CA GLU A 37 1.52 -0.57 -18.79
C GLU A 37 1.94 0.83 -19.18
N GLU A 38 2.37 1.02 -20.43
CA GLU A 38 2.77 2.34 -20.92
C GLU A 38 1.60 3.33 -20.91
N LYS A 39 0.40 2.88 -21.34
CA LYS A 39 -0.81 3.72 -21.35
C LYS A 39 -1.23 4.17 -19.95
N TYR A 40 -1.22 3.27 -18.95
CA TYR A 40 -1.78 3.58 -17.64
C TYR A 40 -0.78 4.15 -16.65
N LEU A 41 0.50 3.77 -16.74
CA LEU A 41 1.52 4.20 -15.78
C LEU A 41 2.13 5.56 -16.11
N THR A 42 2.15 5.95 -17.39
CA THR A 42 2.71 7.25 -17.78
C THR A 42 1.81 8.41 -17.38
N ASP A 43 0.49 8.18 -17.39
CA ASP A 43 -0.50 9.25 -17.32
C ASP A 43 -1.26 9.34 -15.99
N ASN A 44 -1.13 8.35 -15.08
CA ASN A 44 -1.99 8.29 -13.89
C ASN A 44 -1.22 8.05 -12.58
N GLU A 45 -1.21 9.06 -11.69
CA GLU A 45 -0.66 8.92 -10.33
C GLU A 45 -1.46 7.95 -9.43
N LYS A 46 -2.69 7.63 -9.83
CA LYS A 46 -3.59 6.72 -9.11
C LYS A 46 -3.31 5.24 -9.37
N VAL A 47 -2.47 4.93 -10.36
CA VAL A 47 -2.17 3.55 -10.74
C VAL A 47 -0.71 3.25 -10.44
N VAL A 48 -0.48 2.24 -9.62
CA VAL A 48 0.86 1.77 -9.28
C VAL A 48 1.01 0.33 -9.74
N LYS A 49 2.13 0.06 -10.41
CA LYS A 49 2.53 -1.29 -10.81
C LYS A 49 3.37 -1.93 -9.71
N LEU A 50 2.87 -3.03 -9.16
CA LEU A 50 3.54 -3.86 -8.17
C LEU A 50 3.84 -5.21 -8.79
N GLU A 51 5.09 -5.64 -8.75
CA GLU A 51 5.51 -6.90 -9.38
C GLU A 51 6.33 -7.75 -8.42
N ASN A 52 6.31 -9.05 -8.66
CA ASN A 52 7.29 -9.98 -8.15
C ASN A 52 7.57 -11.06 -9.21
N PHE A 53 8.34 -12.10 -8.86
CA PHE A 53 8.70 -13.17 -9.80
C PHE A 53 7.51 -13.97 -10.35
N LYS A 54 6.35 -13.91 -9.70
CA LYS A 54 5.18 -14.74 -10.03
C LYS A 54 4.03 -13.90 -10.57
N LYS A 55 3.89 -12.66 -10.12
CA LYS A 55 2.67 -11.87 -10.31
C LYS A 55 2.97 -10.44 -10.72
N LYS A 56 2.05 -9.91 -11.51
CA LYS A 56 1.93 -8.52 -11.90
C LYS A 56 0.62 -7.98 -11.35
N ILE A 57 0.73 -6.98 -10.48
CA ILE A 57 -0.40 -6.38 -9.78
C ILE A 57 -0.50 -4.91 -10.19
N PHE A 58 -1.69 -4.51 -10.66
CA PHE A 58 -2.04 -3.13 -10.89
C PHE A 58 -2.86 -2.64 -9.71
N ALA A 59 -2.25 -1.87 -8.81
CA ALA A 59 -2.93 -1.25 -7.69
C ALA A 59 -3.51 0.09 -8.12
N VAL A 60 -4.82 0.27 -7.94
CA VAL A 60 -5.55 1.50 -8.27
C VAL A 60 -6.07 2.12 -6.99
N GLY A 61 -5.77 3.39 -6.80
CA GLY A 61 -6.27 4.19 -5.70
C GLY A 61 -7.71 4.63 -5.88
N VAL A 62 -8.56 4.25 -4.94
CA VAL A 62 -9.99 4.58 -4.86
C VAL A 62 -10.17 5.77 -3.92
N GLU A 63 -11.01 6.72 -4.30
CA GLU A 63 -11.30 7.90 -3.48
C GLU A 63 -12.34 7.55 -2.42
N ASP A 64 -11.90 7.26 -1.21
CA ASP A 64 -12.77 6.84 -0.12
C ASP A 64 -12.74 7.82 1.05
N GLN A 65 -13.85 8.55 1.22
CA GLN A 65 -14.05 9.40 2.38
C GLN A 65 -14.77 8.60 3.47
N LEU A 66 -14.01 8.12 4.45
CA LEU A 66 -14.53 7.45 5.65
C LEU A 66 -15.32 8.38 6.57
N SER A 67 -15.08 9.69 6.49
CA SER A 67 -15.72 10.70 7.34
C SER A 67 -17.09 11.08 6.77
N GLY A 68 -18.13 10.54 7.40
CA GLY A 68 -19.51 10.59 6.90
C GLY A 68 -20.07 11.99 6.57
N SER A 69 -21.06 11.96 5.67
CA SER A 69 -22.08 13.00 5.43
C SER A 69 -21.65 14.35 4.86
N LYS A 70 -20.41 14.53 4.39
CA LYS A 70 -20.11 15.70 3.57
C LYS A 70 -20.66 15.47 2.15
N VAL A 71 -21.55 16.37 1.74
CA VAL A 71 -21.94 16.49 0.33
C VAL A 71 -20.65 16.79 -0.44
N LEU A 72 -20.30 15.90 -1.37
CA LEU A 72 -19.10 16.06 -2.17
C LEU A 72 -19.18 17.31 -3.04
N SER A 73 -18.08 18.03 -3.12
CA SER A 73 -17.90 19.09 -4.09
C SER A 73 -18.02 18.55 -5.52
N GLU A 74 -18.34 19.45 -6.45
CA GLU A 74 -18.49 19.07 -7.85
C GLU A 74 -17.18 18.50 -8.43
N ASP A 75 -16.04 19.00 -7.96
CA ASP A 75 -14.71 18.53 -8.35
C ASP A 75 -14.43 17.12 -7.82
N GLU A 76 -14.76 16.82 -6.56
CA GLU A 76 -14.61 15.46 -6.02
C GLU A 76 -15.47 14.44 -6.76
N GLN A 77 -16.68 14.84 -7.18
CA GLN A 77 -17.54 13.98 -8.00
C GLN A 77 -16.96 13.77 -9.41
N ASN A 78 -16.29 14.77 -10.00
CA ASN A 78 -15.59 14.62 -11.28
C ASN A 78 -14.47 13.59 -11.15
N VAL A 79 -13.63 13.76 -10.13
CA VAL A 79 -12.48 12.89 -9.86
C VAL A 79 -12.92 11.44 -9.64
N MET A 80 -14.02 11.22 -8.95
CA MET A 80 -14.58 9.89 -8.73
C MET A 80 -15.16 9.28 -10.02
N ALA A 81 -15.87 10.06 -10.83
CA ALA A 81 -16.38 9.57 -12.10
C ALA A 81 -15.25 9.16 -13.05
N GLU A 82 -14.19 9.96 -13.11
CA GLU A 82 -12.97 9.65 -13.87
C GLU A 82 -12.27 8.41 -13.33
N SER A 83 -12.15 8.29 -12.00
CA SER A 83 -11.56 7.12 -11.34
C SER A 83 -12.37 5.84 -11.59
N THR A 84 -13.71 5.94 -11.57
CA THR A 84 -14.61 4.84 -11.92
C THR A 84 -14.39 4.38 -13.36
N MET A 85 -14.28 5.33 -14.29
CA MET A 85 -13.98 5.04 -15.69
C MET A 85 -12.59 4.40 -15.86
N LEU A 86 -11.59 4.89 -15.14
CA LEU A 86 -10.23 4.36 -15.12
C LEU A 86 -10.21 2.90 -14.65
N ILE A 87 -10.80 2.61 -13.49
CA ILE A 87 -10.90 1.25 -12.92
C ILE A 87 -11.57 0.31 -13.92
N ARG A 88 -12.70 0.74 -14.48
CA ARG A 88 -13.46 -0.04 -15.46
C ARG A 88 -12.63 -0.37 -16.69
N ASN A 89 -12.00 0.65 -17.29
CA ASN A 89 -11.22 0.49 -18.51
C ASN A 89 -9.97 -0.36 -18.26
N LEU A 90 -9.31 -0.16 -17.11
CA LEU A 90 -8.18 -0.98 -16.69
C LEU A 90 -8.59 -2.45 -16.60
N ILE A 91 -9.66 -2.79 -15.86
CA ILE A 91 -10.09 -4.19 -15.71
C ILE A 91 -10.52 -4.79 -17.06
N LYS A 92 -11.27 -4.02 -17.88
CA LYS A 92 -11.72 -4.46 -19.20
C LYS A 92 -10.56 -4.74 -20.17
N GLU A 93 -9.52 -3.91 -20.14
CA GLU A 93 -8.40 -3.99 -21.07
C GLU A 93 -7.30 -4.96 -20.58
N VAL A 94 -6.98 -4.94 -19.29
CA VAL A 94 -5.98 -5.83 -18.67
C VAL A 94 -6.47 -7.27 -18.59
N LYS A 95 -7.79 -7.47 -18.41
CA LYS A 95 -8.41 -8.79 -18.19
C LYS A 95 -7.67 -9.56 -17.08
N PRO A 96 -7.68 -9.04 -15.84
CA PRO A 96 -7.05 -9.71 -14.73
C PRO A 96 -7.72 -11.05 -14.44
N GLU A 97 -6.95 -11.96 -13.86
CA GLU A 97 -7.47 -13.24 -13.35
C GLU A 97 -8.13 -13.04 -11.99
N VAL A 98 -7.63 -12.06 -11.21
CA VAL A 98 -8.20 -11.70 -9.91
C VAL A 98 -8.34 -10.20 -9.75
N VAL A 99 -9.48 -9.77 -9.20
CA VAL A 99 -9.67 -8.43 -8.65
C VAL A 99 -9.70 -8.51 -7.12
N VAL A 100 -8.76 -7.82 -6.47
CA VAL A 100 -8.71 -7.71 -5.01
C VAL A 100 -9.36 -6.40 -4.59
N LEU A 101 -10.33 -6.45 -3.68
CA LEU A 101 -11.02 -5.28 -3.14
C LEU A 101 -10.60 -5.08 -1.69
N GLU A 102 -10.07 -3.90 -1.38
CA GLU A 102 -9.85 -3.47 0.00
C GLU A 102 -11.18 -3.08 0.64
N MET A 103 -11.80 -4.04 1.34
CA MET A 103 -13.12 -3.85 1.93
C MET A 103 -13.22 -4.59 3.26
N CYS A 104 -13.46 -3.85 4.34
CA CYS A 104 -13.66 -4.41 5.66
C CYS A 104 -15.01 -5.12 5.78
N ASN A 105 -15.12 -6.09 6.69
CA ASN A 105 -16.37 -6.84 6.93
C ASN A 105 -17.56 -5.94 7.25
N GLU A 106 -17.39 -4.96 8.14
CA GLU A 106 -18.49 -4.07 8.54
C GLU A 106 -19.05 -3.33 7.31
N ARG A 107 -18.17 -2.84 6.43
CA ARG A 107 -18.58 -2.19 5.19
C ARG A 107 -19.23 -3.16 4.21
N TYR A 108 -18.72 -4.39 4.14
CA TYR A 108 -19.32 -5.42 3.32
C TYR A 108 -20.76 -5.71 3.78
N GLU A 109 -20.96 -5.95 5.08
CA GLU A 109 -22.25 -6.33 5.67
C GLU A 109 -23.25 -5.17 5.66
N HIS A 110 -22.83 -3.95 6.01
CA HIS A 110 -23.74 -2.82 6.17
C HIS A 110 -24.05 -2.06 4.88
N TRP A 111 -23.23 -2.21 3.85
CA TRP A 111 -23.39 -1.40 2.63
C TRP A 111 -23.29 -2.23 1.37
N PHE A 112 -22.20 -2.97 1.20
CA PHE A 112 -21.93 -3.65 -0.08
C PHE A 112 -22.96 -4.75 -0.37
N PHE A 113 -23.32 -5.51 0.66
CA PHE A 113 -24.30 -6.57 0.58
C PHE A 113 -25.68 -6.03 0.19
N ASP A 114 -26.12 -4.94 0.80
CA ASP A 114 -27.40 -4.29 0.48
C ASP A 114 -27.41 -3.73 -0.94
N ALA A 115 -26.30 -3.16 -1.40
CA ALA A 115 -26.17 -2.64 -2.75
C ALA A 115 -26.26 -3.74 -3.83
N ILE A 116 -25.57 -4.87 -3.62
CA ILE A 116 -25.55 -5.99 -4.57
C ILE A 116 -26.84 -6.81 -4.53
N SER A 117 -27.46 -6.95 -3.35
CA SER A 117 -28.72 -7.68 -3.20
C SER A 117 -29.94 -6.91 -3.69
N HIS A 118 -29.78 -5.62 -4.02
CA HIS A 118 -30.88 -4.80 -4.51
C HIS A 118 -31.39 -5.32 -5.86
N PRO A 119 -32.73 -5.46 -6.06
CA PRO A 119 -33.29 -6.08 -7.27
C PRO A 119 -32.98 -5.33 -8.57
N ASN A 120 -32.68 -4.03 -8.47
CA ASN A 120 -32.29 -3.22 -9.62
C ASN A 120 -30.77 -3.15 -9.87
N TYR A 121 -29.95 -3.86 -9.09
CA TYR A 121 -28.48 -3.79 -9.18
C TYR A 121 -27.98 -4.00 -10.61
N ASP A 122 -28.41 -5.09 -11.25
CA ASP A 122 -28.00 -5.44 -12.62
C ASP A 122 -28.35 -4.34 -13.62
N HIS A 123 -29.59 -3.83 -13.56
CA HIS A 123 -30.05 -2.77 -14.47
C HIS A 123 -29.27 -1.47 -14.25
N THR A 124 -29.07 -1.08 -12.99
CA THR A 124 -28.31 0.12 -12.61
C THR A 124 -26.87 0.03 -13.12
N LEU A 125 -26.18 -1.09 -12.88
CA LEU A 125 -24.82 -1.24 -13.39
C LEU A 125 -24.77 -1.41 -14.91
N MET A 126 -25.82 -1.94 -15.54
CA MET A 126 -25.92 -1.96 -17.01
C MET A 126 -25.90 -0.56 -17.59
N ASP A 127 -26.68 0.33 -16.99
CA ASP A 127 -26.70 1.73 -17.41
C ASP A 127 -25.38 2.44 -17.12
N VAL A 128 -24.79 2.22 -15.93
CA VAL A 128 -23.48 2.79 -15.57
C VAL A 128 -22.42 2.36 -16.58
N HIS A 129 -22.32 1.08 -16.90
CA HIS A 129 -21.37 0.60 -17.90
C HIS A 129 -21.64 1.15 -19.31
N ARG A 130 -22.92 1.29 -19.70
CA ARG A 130 -23.31 1.89 -20.98
C ARG A 130 -22.90 3.37 -21.05
N ILE A 131 -23.07 4.13 -19.98
CA ILE A 131 -22.62 5.53 -19.90
C ILE A 131 -21.10 5.57 -20.02
N LEU A 132 -20.39 4.74 -19.25
CA LEU A 132 -18.92 4.66 -19.29
C LEU A 132 -18.38 4.23 -20.67
N ASP A 133 -19.13 3.43 -21.43
CA ASP A 133 -18.78 3.06 -22.81
C ASP A 133 -18.83 4.23 -23.81
N THR A 134 -19.57 5.30 -23.50
CA THR A 134 -19.56 6.52 -24.34
C THR A 134 -18.29 7.36 -24.17
N GLY A 135 -17.43 7.02 -23.19
CA GLY A 135 -16.21 7.76 -22.86
C GLY A 135 -16.46 9.05 -22.08
N LYS A 136 -17.70 9.32 -21.66
CA LYS A 136 -18.07 10.50 -20.88
C LYS A 136 -18.30 10.15 -19.42
N ALA A 137 -17.23 10.12 -18.64
CA ALA A 137 -17.31 9.87 -17.20
C ALA A 137 -18.29 10.84 -16.49
N LEU A 138 -18.28 12.11 -16.90
CA LEU A 138 -19.09 13.17 -16.29
C LEU A 138 -20.61 12.94 -16.39
N ASP A 139 -21.06 12.18 -17.39
CA ASP A 139 -22.49 11.89 -17.57
C ASP A 139 -23.04 10.99 -16.44
N LEU A 140 -22.18 10.34 -15.65
CA LEU A 140 -22.57 9.61 -14.45
C LEU A 140 -23.24 10.49 -13.40
N LYS A 141 -22.89 11.78 -13.33
CA LYS A 141 -23.49 12.74 -12.39
C LYS A 141 -24.99 12.95 -12.62
N GLY A 142 -25.43 12.85 -13.87
CA GLY A 142 -26.84 13.03 -14.24
C GLY A 142 -27.69 11.79 -14.04
N TYR A 143 -27.10 10.65 -13.67
CA TYR A 143 -27.81 9.38 -13.61
C TYR A 143 -28.61 9.26 -12.31
N LYS A 144 -29.95 9.30 -12.43
CA LYS A 144 -30.88 9.29 -11.28
C LYS A 144 -30.77 8.06 -10.36
N GLY A 145 -30.26 6.93 -10.87
CA GLY A 145 -30.09 5.71 -10.08
C GLY A 145 -28.82 5.67 -9.23
N LEU A 146 -27.97 6.70 -9.30
CA LEU A 146 -26.67 6.75 -8.65
C LEU A 146 -26.50 8.10 -7.95
N ASP A 147 -26.54 8.10 -6.61
CA ASP A 147 -26.30 9.32 -5.83
C ASP A 147 -24.80 9.44 -5.52
N LEU A 148 -24.03 9.95 -6.48
CA LEU A 148 -22.60 10.25 -6.30
C LEU A 148 -22.34 11.27 -5.18
N SER A 149 -23.36 12.05 -4.78
CA SER A 149 -23.20 13.08 -3.74
C SER A 149 -23.17 12.51 -2.33
N LYS A 150 -23.69 11.29 -2.12
CA LYS A 150 -23.78 10.62 -0.81
C LYS A 150 -23.01 9.32 -0.69
N SER A 151 -22.61 8.71 -1.81
CA SER A 151 -21.95 7.40 -1.83
C SER A 151 -20.74 7.44 -2.74
N SER A 152 -19.62 7.94 -2.18
CA SER A 152 -18.46 8.35 -2.96
C SER A 152 -17.60 7.19 -3.48
N SER A 153 -17.14 6.29 -2.63
CA SER A 153 -16.23 5.19 -3.02
C SER A 153 -16.92 3.93 -3.52
N HIS A 154 -18.24 3.92 -3.43
CA HIS A 154 -19.08 2.74 -3.61
C HIS A 154 -19.15 2.30 -5.06
N VAL A 155 -19.27 3.27 -5.95
CA VAL A 155 -19.40 3.05 -7.39
C VAL A 155 -18.13 2.46 -7.96
N GLU A 156 -16.97 2.95 -7.53
CA GLU A 156 -15.65 2.47 -7.96
C GLU A 156 -15.47 0.97 -7.67
N PHE A 157 -15.79 0.53 -6.44
CA PHE A 157 -15.72 -0.88 -6.06
C PHE A 157 -16.76 -1.75 -6.78
N LEU A 158 -18.00 -1.27 -6.93
CA LEU A 158 -19.08 -2.00 -7.58
C LEU A 158 -18.80 -2.21 -9.08
N VAL A 159 -18.31 -1.17 -9.76
CA VAL A 159 -17.93 -1.25 -11.18
C VAL A 159 -16.75 -2.19 -11.39
N GLY A 160 -15.77 -2.17 -10.48
CA GLY A 160 -14.65 -3.12 -10.52
C GLY A 160 -15.10 -4.57 -10.31
N LEU A 161 -15.99 -4.80 -9.34
CA LEU A 161 -16.56 -6.13 -9.07
C LEU A 161 -17.38 -6.64 -10.26
N ASP A 162 -18.28 -5.83 -10.82
CA ASP A 162 -19.19 -6.22 -11.90
C ASP A 162 -18.44 -6.51 -13.20
N GLN A 163 -17.45 -5.68 -13.52
CA GLN A 163 -16.59 -5.87 -14.69
C GLN A 163 -15.76 -7.17 -14.62
N CYS A 164 -15.40 -7.62 -13.42
CA CYS A 164 -14.70 -8.89 -13.18
C CYS A 164 -15.68 -10.08 -13.14
N SER A 165 -16.74 -9.98 -12.33
CA SER A 165 -17.57 -11.14 -11.94
C SER A 165 -18.64 -11.49 -12.96
N TYR A 166 -19.24 -10.49 -13.61
CA TYR A 166 -20.50 -10.69 -14.34
C TYR A 166 -20.43 -10.33 -15.83
N ARG A 167 -19.47 -9.49 -16.26
CA ARG A 167 -19.48 -8.94 -17.63
C ARG A 167 -18.27 -9.26 -18.48
N ASN A 168 -18.52 -10.03 -19.53
CA ASN A 168 -17.75 -10.08 -20.78
C ASN A 168 -16.28 -10.47 -20.69
N MET A 169 -15.80 -11.04 -19.57
CA MET A 169 -14.51 -11.72 -19.61
C MET A 169 -14.70 -13.15 -20.14
N PRO A 170 -13.98 -13.53 -21.21
CA PRO A 170 -13.97 -14.92 -21.68
C PRO A 170 -13.28 -15.87 -20.69
N ALA A 171 -12.60 -15.34 -19.67
CA ALA A 171 -11.98 -16.09 -18.58
C ALA A 171 -12.69 -15.76 -17.25
N PRO A 172 -12.87 -16.74 -16.34
CA PRO A 172 -13.44 -16.49 -15.02
C PRO A 172 -12.49 -15.59 -14.23
N CYS A 173 -12.89 -14.34 -13.98
CA CYS A 173 -12.18 -13.45 -13.08
C CYS A 173 -12.74 -13.62 -11.66
N GLN A 174 -11.86 -13.84 -10.69
CA GLN A 174 -12.26 -14.06 -9.30
C GLN A 174 -12.12 -12.77 -8.49
N THR A 175 -13.14 -12.45 -7.69
CA THR A 175 -13.07 -11.34 -6.74
C THR A 175 -12.65 -11.82 -5.35
N VAL A 176 -11.62 -11.21 -4.78
CA VAL A 176 -11.13 -11.49 -3.43
C VAL A 176 -11.29 -10.24 -2.56
N PHE A 177 -11.87 -10.41 -1.38
CA PHE A 177 -12.02 -9.35 -0.40
C PHE A 177 -10.84 -9.40 0.57
N GLY A 178 -10.02 -8.36 0.57
CA GLY A 178 -8.72 -8.35 1.23
C GLY A 178 -8.74 -8.15 2.75
N ASP A 179 -9.90 -7.89 3.37
CA ASP A 179 -9.94 -7.31 4.71
C ASP A 179 -11.07 -7.89 5.61
N ARG A 180 -11.13 -9.22 5.75
CA ARG A 180 -12.26 -9.89 6.42
C ARG A 180 -12.18 -9.97 7.95
N SER A 181 -11.13 -9.50 8.62
CA SER A 181 -11.11 -9.44 10.09
C SER A 181 -9.86 -8.75 10.64
N ILE A 182 -9.86 -7.42 10.70
CA ILE A 182 -8.83 -6.70 11.47
C ILE A 182 -9.19 -6.84 12.95
N LYS A 183 -8.68 -7.87 13.61
CA LYS A 183 -8.63 -7.87 15.06
C LYS A 183 -7.41 -7.09 15.47
N ILE A 184 -7.57 -5.78 15.66
CA ILE A 184 -6.51 -4.91 16.18
C ILE A 184 -5.92 -5.56 17.41
N THR A 185 -4.72 -6.09 17.26
CA THR A 185 -4.13 -6.80 18.37
C THR A 185 -3.70 -5.74 19.38
N ASN A 186 -4.40 -5.68 20.51
CA ASN A 186 -4.06 -4.83 21.65
C ASN A 186 -2.56 -4.91 22.01
N LYS A 187 -1.92 -6.04 21.66
CA LYS A 187 -0.47 -6.27 21.75
C LYS A 187 0.37 -5.34 20.85
N ARG A 188 0.05 -5.17 19.56
CA ARG A 188 0.81 -4.30 18.65
C ARG A 188 0.67 -2.82 19.02
N TYR A 189 -0.56 -2.40 19.34
CA TYR A 189 -0.82 -1.03 19.80
C TYR A 189 -0.04 -0.69 21.07
N LYS A 190 -0.11 -1.56 22.10
CA LYS A 190 0.67 -1.39 23.34
C LYS A 190 2.18 -1.44 23.09
N SER A 191 2.64 -2.21 22.10
CA SER A 191 4.06 -2.26 21.74
C SER A 191 4.53 -0.95 21.10
N LYS A 192 3.75 -0.36 20.17
CA LYS A 192 4.11 0.94 19.56
C LYS A 192 4.04 2.08 20.58
N LEU A 193 3.07 2.07 21.49
CA LEU A 193 3.02 3.05 22.60
C LEU A 193 4.27 2.98 23.47
N LYS A 194 4.70 1.76 23.86
CA LYS A 194 5.95 1.57 24.61
C LYS A 194 7.18 2.05 23.84
N MET A 195 7.23 1.84 22.53
CA MET A 195 8.32 2.37 21.70
C MET A 195 8.32 3.90 21.67
N LEU A 196 7.14 4.54 21.60
CA LEU A 196 7.04 6.00 21.67
C LEU A 196 7.47 6.55 23.05
N GLU A 197 7.18 5.84 24.14
CA GLU A 197 7.73 6.18 25.47
C GLU A 197 9.27 6.12 25.45
N VAL A 198 9.86 5.07 24.87
CA VAL A 198 11.32 4.96 24.71
C VAL A 198 11.88 6.11 23.86
N TYR A 199 11.23 6.47 22.75
CA TYR A 199 11.66 7.59 21.90
C TYR A 199 11.62 8.92 22.67
N LYS A 200 10.56 9.18 23.45
CA LYS A 200 10.46 10.36 24.33
C LYS A 200 11.54 10.37 25.40
N GLU A 201 11.83 9.22 26.02
CA GLU A 201 12.93 9.11 27.00
C GLU A 201 14.29 9.37 26.37
N THR A 202 14.54 8.87 25.15
CA THR A 202 15.81 9.11 24.44
C THR A 202 16.00 10.57 24.04
N LEU A 203 14.94 11.26 23.62
CA LEU A 203 14.99 12.70 23.32
C LEU A 203 15.24 13.50 24.59
N ASN A 204 14.53 13.21 25.68
CA ASN A 204 14.75 13.86 26.97
C ASN A 204 16.19 13.65 27.49
N ARG A 205 16.81 12.50 27.21
CA ARG A 205 18.23 12.25 27.53
C ARG A 205 19.16 13.04 26.62
N GLN A 206 18.91 13.10 25.31
CA GLN A 206 19.71 13.88 24.37
C GLN A 206 19.65 15.39 24.66
N GLU A 207 18.47 15.92 25.02
CA GLU A 207 18.29 17.31 25.42
C GLU A 207 19.00 17.62 26.74
N LYS A 208 18.99 16.70 27.71
CA LYS A 208 19.76 16.84 28.96
C LYS A 208 21.28 16.83 28.72
N VAL A 209 21.76 16.12 27.71
CA VAL A 209 23.18 16.11 27.31
C VAL A 209 23.56 17.35 26.51
N ALA A 210 22.65 17.91 25.71
CA ALA A 210 22.89 19.10 24.90
C ALA A 210 22.68 20.43 25.67
N GLY A 211 21.87 20.44 26.73
CA GLY A 211 21.45 21.64 27.46
C GLY A 211 22.17 21.95 28.77
N GLY A 212 23.15 21.16 29.20
CA GLY A 212 23.82 21.37 30.48
C GLY A 212 25.27 20.87 30.50
N GLY A 213 26.21 21.82 30.56
CA GLY A 213 27.51 21.53 31.14
C GLY A 213 27.37 21.18 32.61
N ILE A 214 28.24 20.27 33.06
CA ILE A 214 28.52 19.82 34.44
C ILE A 214 27.86 18.49 34.85
N GLU A 215 28.78 17.53 35.09
CA GLU A 215 28.67 16.22 35.75
C GLU A 215 27.96 15.07 35.02
N ALA A 216 28.72 14.47 34.09
CA ALA A 216 28.52 13.10 33.64
C ALA A 216 28.68 12.10 34.80
N LYS A 217 27.60 11.85 35.55
CA LYS A 217 27.44 10.57 36.23
C LYS A 217 27.10 9.52 35.16
N LYS A 218 28.11 8.70 34.82
CA LYS A 218 27.94 7.48 34.03
C LYS A 218 26.86 6.61 34.68
N ASN A 219 25.68 6.55 34.08
CA ASN A 219 24.81 5.40 34.25
C ASN A 219 25.30 4.33 33.26
N PRO A 220 25.61 3.11 33.71
CA PRO A 220 26.10 2.08 32.80
C PRO A 220 25.03 1.73 31.78
N SER A 221 25.47 1.55 30.54
CA SER A 221 24.68 0.97 29.46
C SER A 221 24.32 -0.46 29.84
N ILE A 222 23.16 -0.94 29.37
CA ILE A 222 22.75 -2.35 29.50
C ILE A 222 23.77 -3.33 28.88
N PHE A 223 24.73 -2.84 28.08
CA PHE A 223 25.81 -3.61 27.48
C PHE A 223 27.10 -3.67 28.32
N ASP A 224 27.19 -3.01 29.48
CA ASP A 224 28.39 -2.98 30.34
C ASP A 224 28.30 -3.92 31.57
N LEU A 225 27.56 -5.02 31.47
CA LEU A 225 27.20 -5.89 32.60
C LEU A 225 28.06 -7.15 32.73
N ASP A 226 29.37 -7.06 32.46
CA ASP A 226 30.32 -8.13 32.75
C ASP A 226 31.51 -7.59 33.56
N SER A 227 31.30 -7.38 34.86
CA SER A 227 32.26 -7.73 35.90
C SER A 227 31.74 -7.33 37.29
N THR A 228 32.09 -8.16 38.26
CA THR A 228 31.91 -8.01 39.73
C THR A 228 30.53 -8.36 40.33
N GLN A 229 30.35 -9.67 40.57
CA GLN A 229 29.68 -10.17 41.77
C GLN A 229 30.60 -10.01 42.99
N SER A 230 30.09 -9.49 44.11
CA SER A 230 29.90 -10.26 45.36
C SER A 230 29.47 -9.37 46.54
N ASP A 231 28.45 -9.85 47.25
CA ASP A 231 28.15 -9.67 48.68
C ASP A 231 27.72 -8.29 49.21
N GLN A 232 26.41 -8.03 49.29
CA GLN A 232 25.68 -7.45 50.45
C GLN A 232 24.15 -7.69 50.32
N ASN A 233 23.69 -8.91 50.63
CA ASN A 233 22.26 -9.26 50.70
C ASN A 233 21.86 -9.43 52.17
N GLU A 234 21.19 -8.43 52.78
CA GLU A 234 20.18 -8.66 53.84
C GLU A 234 19.47 -7.38 54.33
N SER A 235 20.00 -6.17 54.10
CA SER A 235 19.36 -4.91 54.56
C SER A 235 18.39 -4.27 53.56
N VAL A 236 18.45 -4.66 52.28
CA VAL A 236 17.69 -4.00 51.18
C VAL A 236 16.24 -4.50 51.08
N GLN A 237 15.90 -5.67 51.62
CA GLN A 237 14.56 -6.25 51.47
C GLN A 237 13.46 -5.50 52.25
N LYS A 238 13.77 -4.84 53.37
CA LYS A 238 12.76 -4.12 54.16
C LYS A 238 12.34 -2.78 53.52
N ASP A 239 13.29 -2.07 52.91
CA ASP A 239 13.03 -0.79 52.25
C ASP A 239 12.22 -0.96 50.95
N VAL A 240 12.47 -2.05 50.21
CA VAL A 240 11.75 -2.35 48.96
C VAL A 240 10.28 -2.71 49.24
N THR A 241 9.99 -3.44 50.33
CA THR A 241 8.60 -3.75 50.71
C THR A 241 7.79 -2.52 51.12
N GLU A 242 8.42 -1.55 51.79
CA GLU A 242 7.74 -0.31 52.20
C GLU A 242 7.46 0.61 50.99
N GLN A 243 8.39 0.64 50.02
CA GLN A 243 8.21 1.38 48.77
C GLN A 243 7.14 0.74 47.87
N ILE A 244 7.04 -0.59 47.82
CA ILE A 244 5.97 -1.30 47.07
C ILE A 244 4.58 -1.05 47.69
N LEU A 245 4.48 -0.91 49.01
CA LEU A 245 3.23 -0.56 49.70
C LEU A 245 2.79 0.88 49.40
N LYS A 246 3.73 1.84 49.40
CA LYS A 246 3.47 3.24 49.00
C LYS A 246 3.09 3.37 47.52
N LEU A 247 3.67 2.54 46.64
CA LEU A 247 3.31 2.50 45.22
C LEU A 247 1.89 1.93 45.01
N ARG A 248 1.50 0.92 45.80
CA ARG A 248 0.15 0.31 45.72
C ARG A 248 -0.96 1.23 46.25
N SER A 249 -0.69 2.09 47.23
CA SER A 249 -1.66 3.10 47.66
C SER A 249 -1.80 4.20 46.62
N ALA A 250 -0.69 4.70 46.05
CA ALA A 250 -0.71 5.72 45.00
C ALA A 250 -1.43 5.26 43.72
N MET A 251 -1.27 4.00 43.31
CA MET A 251 -2.02 3.45 42.16
C MET A 251 -3.52 3.34 42.42
N ARG A 252 -3.94 3.18 43.69
CA ARG A 252 -5.36 3.11 44.05
C ARG A 252 -6.02 4.49 44.02
N ASP A 253 -5.28 5.54 44.37
CA ASP A 253 -5.74 6.93 44.30
C ASP A 253 -5.86 7.43 42.85
N ILE A 254 -4.94 7.02 41.96
CA ILE A 254 -5.03 7.31 40.52
C ILE A 254 -6.22 6.58 39.89
N GLN A 255 -6.50 5.34 40.30
CA GLN A 255 -7.63 4.58 39.77
C GLN A 255 -8.99 5.18 40.15
N ASN A 256 -9.07 5.92 41.26
CA ASN A 256 -10.28 6.61 41.71
C ASN A 256 -10.43 8.02 41.10
N GLN A 257 -9.37 8.64 40.59
CA GLN A 257 -9.44 9.95 39.89
C GLN A 257 -9.81 9.86 38.41
N VAL A 258 -9.73 8.68 37.78
CA VAL A 258 -9.96 8.51 36.33
C VAL A 258 -11.44 8.26 35.95
N VAL A 259 -12.36 8.20 36.92
CA VAL A 259 -13.80 7.93 36.64
C VAL A 259 -14.69 9.19 36.69
N GLU A 260 -14.20 10.33 37.17
CA GLU A 260 -14.97 11.59 37.14
C GLU A 260 -14.16 12.72 36.51
N GLN A 261 -14.25 12.87 35.19
CA GLN A 261 -14.44 14.16 34.53
C GLN A 261 -14.78 13.96 33.05
N ILE A 262 -16.02 14.29 32.71
CA ILE A 262 -16.52 14.51 31.35
C ILE A 262 -16.37 16.01 31.05
N MET A 263 -16.22 16.32 29.75
CA MET A 263 -16.58 17.57 29.03
C MET A 263 -15.37 18.34 28.41
N PRO A 264 -15.59 19.37 27.57
CA PRO A 264 -15.84 19.28 26.12
C PRO A 264 -14.89 20.20 25.28
N GLU A 265 -15.07 20.18 23.95
CA GLU A 265 -14.69 21.18 22.90
C GLU A 265 -13.48 22.12 23.05
N LYS A 266 -12.52 22.01 22.11
CA LYS A 266 -12.16 22.99 21.03
C LYS A 266 -10.76 22.65 20.49
N LYS A 267 -10.64 22.35 19.19
CA LYS A 267 -9.34 22.27 18.50
C LYS A 267 -9.18 23.47 17.58
N GLU A 268 -8.31 24.39 17.96
CA GLU A 268 -7.57 25.23 17.02
C GLU A 268 -6.40 24.42 16.45
N GLU A 269 -6.22 24.45 15.14
CA GLU A 269 -5.08 23.90 14.43
C GLU A 269 -3.85 24.80 14.60
N PRO A 270 -2.63 24.25 14.77
CA PRO A 270 -1.42 24.95 14.35
C PRO A 270 -0.93 24.41 13.01
N ARG A 271 -0.91 25.32 12.03
CA ARG A 271 -0.14 25.23 10.78
C ARG A 271 1.34 25.07 11.10
N VAL A 272 1.97 23.96 10.70
CA VAL A 272 3.38 23.94 10.27
C VAL A 272 3.53 22.98 9.09
N GLN A 273 3.38 23.50 7.87
CA GLN A 273 4.01 22.93 6.69
C GLN A 273 5.24 23.78 6.36
N LYS A 274 6.41 23.13 6.33
CA LYS A 274 7.50 23.28 5.32
C LYS A 274 8.85 22.86 5.92
N ALA A 275 9.17 21.58 5.78
CA ALA A 275 10.55 21.09 5.75
C ALA A 275 10.56 19.68 5.14
N ALA A 276 10.23 19.58 3.85
CA ALA A 276 10.38 18.34 3.08
C ALA A 276 10.63 18.69 1.61
N LYS A 277 11.73 19.41 1.37
CA LYS A 277 12.39 19.49 0.07
C LYS A 277 13.87 19.68 0.35
N GLU A 278 14.62 18.60 0.33
CA GLU A 278 15.97 18.48 -0.21
C GLU A 278 16.44 17.05 0.04
N GLY A 279 16.76 16.35 -1.05
CA GLY A 279 17.50 15.10 -0.99
C GLY A 279 18.98 15.42 -0.80
N ASP A 280 19.64 14.69 0.10
CA ASP A 280 20.92 14.01 -0.13
C ASP A 280 21.52 13.57 1.21
N ASN A 281 21.95 12.30 1.25
CA ASN A 281 22.99 11.73 2.12
C ASN A 281 22.98 12.12 3.61
N LEU A 282 22.00 11.65 4.38
CA LEU A 282 22.12 11.53 5.83
C LEU A 282 22.77 10.19 6.19
N THR A 283 23.71 10.20 7.13
CA THR A 283 24.28 8.95 7.67
C THR A 283 23.19 8.13 8.37
N PRO A 284 23.27 6.79 8.43
CA PRO A 284 22.23 5.96 9.06
C PRO A 284 21.88 6.37 10.51
N MET A 285 22.81 6.98 11.24
CA MET A 285 22.56 7.48 12.60
C MET A 285 21.78 8.80 12.63
N GLU A 286 22.05 9.74 11.73
CA GLU A 286 21.34 11.02 11.67
C GLU A 286 19.89 10.82 11.18
N ASP A 287 19.70 9.85 10.28
CA ASP A 287 18.39 9.45 9.76
C ASP A 287 17.52 8.80 10.86
N VAL A 288 18.12 8.01 11.75
CA VAL A 288 17.44 7.42 12.92
C VAL A 288 17.09 8.48 13.96
N ALA A 289 17.98 9.44 14.23
CA ALA A 289 17.71 10.53 15.16
C ALA A 289 16.60 11.48 14.63
N ALA A 290 16.60 11.78 13.33
CA ALA A 290 15.55 12.57 12.69
C ALA A 290 14.19 11.85 12.72
N ARG A 291 14.16 10.53 12.45
CA ARG A 291 12.93 9.72 12.56
C ARG A 291 12.41 9.65 13.99
N ALA A 292 13.29 9.45 14.97
CA ALA A 292 12.92 9.42 16.39
C ALA A 292 12.30 10.74 16.86
N ARG A 293 12.79 11.89 16.36
CA ARG A 293 12.20 13.22 16.64
C ARG A 293 10.79 13.35 16.07
N VAL A 294 10.58 12.89 14.83
CA VAL A 294 9.26 12.93 14.19
C VAL A 294 8.28 11.97 14.87
N GLU A 295 8.73 10.80 15.27
CA GLU A 295 7.89 9.79 15.93
C GLU A 295 7.50 10.19 17.36
N ALA A 296 8.37 10.85 18.11
CA ALA A 296 8.09 11.23 19.50
C ALA A 296 6.99 12.32 19.63
N VAL A 297 6.75 13.08 18.58
CA VAL A 297 5.71 14.13 18.54
C VAL A 297 4.32 13.54 18.27
N LYS A 298 4.23 12.27 17.83
CA LYS A 298 2.96 11.65 17.47
C LYS A 298 2.03 11.48 18.69
N SER A 299 0.74 11.70 18.46
CA SER A 299 -0.30 11.44 19.46
C SER A 299 -0.66 9.95 19.54
N ALA A 300 -1.34 9.54 20.62
CA ALA A 300 -1.82 8.17 20.76
C ALA A 300 -2.82 7.79 19.66
N ASP A 301 -3.68 8.73 19.25
CA ASP A 301 -4.65 8.54 18.15
C ASP A 301 -3.93 8.28 16.82
N GLN A 302 -2.87 9.04 16.53
CA GLN A 302 -2.05 8.84 15.32
C GLN A 302 -1.35 7.48 15.32
N ILE A 303 -0.87 7.01 16.48
CA ILE A 303 -0.30 5.67 16.59
C ILE A 303 -1.34 4.61 16.32
N TYR A 304 -2.56 4.79 16.86
CA TYR A 304 -3.64 3.84 16.65
C TYR A 304 -3.96 3.71 15.16
N GLU A 305 -4.14 4.84 14.46
CA GLU A 305 -4.33 4.87 13.01
C GLU A 305 -3.20 4.19 12.24
N GLU A 306 -1.94 4.44 12.60
CA GLU A 306 -0.80 3.76 11.98
C GLU A 306 -0.79 2.25 12.20
N VAL A 307 -1.12 1.79 13.41
CA VAL A 307 -1.20 0.33 13.69
C VAL A 307 -2.29 -0.31 12.88
N VAL A 308 -3.45 0.36 12.74
CA VAL A 308 -4.56 -0.11 11.92
C VAL A 308 -4.12 -0.21 10.46
N ILE A 309 -3.53 0.84 9.91
CA ILE A 309 -3.04 0.87 8.53
C ILE A 309 -2.01 -0.25 8.29
N ASP A 310 -1.07 -0.46 9.21
CA ASP A 310 -0.05 -1.50 9.09
C ASP A 310 -0.65 -2.90 9.10
N GLU A 311 -1.61 -3.18 10.00
CA GLU A 311 -2.28 -4.47 10.05
C GLU A 311 -3.09 -4.74 8.77
N ILE A 312 -3.80 -3.73 8.25
CA ILE A 312 -4.55 -3.87 6.99
C ILE A 312 -3.60 -4.13 5.83
N ASN A 313 -2.51 -3.36 5.73
CA ASN A 313 -1.53 -3.53 4.67
C ASN A 313 -0.90 -4.94 4.72
N GLU A 314 -0.68 -5.51 5.91
CA GLU A 314 -0.20 -6.88 6.05
C GLU A 314 -1.23 -7.93 5.60
N GLU A 315 -2.51 -7.78 5.93
CA GLU A 315 -3.56 -8.70 5.48
C GLU A 315 -3.81 -8.58 3.97
N LEU A 316 -3.75 -7.37 3.42
CA LEU A 316 -3.80 -7.14 1.98
C LEU A 316 -2.60 -7.75 1.27
N LEU A 317 -1.40 -7.61 1.83
CA LEU A 317 -0.19 -8.23 1.29
C LEU A 317 -0.35 -9.75 1.23
N LYS A 318 -0.86 -10.38 2.30
CA LYS A 318 -1.15 -11.82 2.32
C LYS A 318 -2.19 -12.19 1.27
N SER A 319 -3.25 -11.40 1.13
CA SER A 319 -4.32 -11.65 0.15
C SER A 319 -3.80 -11.56 -1.29
N ALA A 320 -3.02 -10.53 -1.60
CA ALA A 320 -2.39 -10.33 -2.90
C ALA A 320 -1.33 -11.41 -3.21
N GLN A 321 -0.60 -11.89 -2.20
CA GLN A 321 0.36 -12.98 -2.38
C GLN A 321 -0.33 -14.34 -2.58
N LYS A 322 -1.44 -14.60 -1.88
CA LYS A 322 -2.17 -15.88 -1.90
C LYS A 322 -3.18 -16.02 -3.02
N CYS A 323 -3.63 -14.94 -3.67
CA CYS A 323 -4.61 -15.07 -4.75
C CYS A 323 -4.07 -15.95 -5.89
N ASP A 324 -4.96 -16.61 -6.62
CA ASP A 324 -4.54 -17.37 -7.79
C ASP A 324 -4.37 -16.44 -9.00
N GLY A 325 -3.41 -16.74 -9.87
CA GLY A 325 -3.22 -16.00 -11.11
C GLY A 325 -2.05 -15.02 -11.15
N ASP A 326 -1.64 -14.75 -12.38
CA ASP A 326 -0.40 -14.02 -12.71
C ASP A 326 -0.66 -12.52 -12.87
N VAL A 327 -1.89 -12.14 -13.23
CA VAL A 327 -2.30 -10.74 -13.44
C VAL A 327 -3.45 -10.38 -12.51
N VAL A 328 -3.19 -9.44 -11.60
CA VAL A 328 -4.12 -9.02 -10.55
C VAL A 328 -4.38 -7.53 -10.66
N VAL A 329 -5.62 -7.11 -10.47
CA VAL A 329 -5.96 -5.69 -10.23
C VAL A 329 -6.38 -5.57 -8.78
N MET A 330 -5.83 -4.58 -8.07
CA MET A 330 -6.13 -4.35 -6.66
C MET A 330 -6.73 -2.95 -6.50
N LEU A 331 -7.92 -2.87 -5.92
CA LEU A 331 -8.58 -1.62 -5.58
C LEU A 331 -8.28 -1.33 -4.11
N ILE A 332 -7.46 -0.31 -3.87
CA ILE A 332 -6.98 0.11 -2.55
C ILE A 332 -7.31 1.60 -2.39
N ARG A 333 -7.51 2.10 -1.18
CA ARG A 333 -7.71 3.52 -0.95
C ARG A 333 -6.50 4.33 -1.39
N GLN A 334 -6.77 5.46 -2.03
CA GLN A 334 -5.76 6.38 -2.54
C GLN A 334 -4.77 6.82 -1.45
N GLU A 335 -5.26 7.08 -0.23
CA GLU A 335 -4.45 7.46 0.93
C GLU A 335 -3.41 6.40 1.33
N ARG A 336 -3.70 5.11 1.09
CA ARG A 336 -2.86 3.97 1.47
C ARG A 336 -1.96 3.47 0.36
N LEU A 337 -2.29 3.75 -0.89
CA LEU A 337 -1.58 3.27 -2.07
C LEU A 337 -0.05 3.40 -1.97
N LYS A 338 0.46 4.57 -1.60
CA LYS A 338 1.91 4.82 -1.46
C LYS A 338 2.54 4.07 -0.28
N SER A 339 1.81 3.91 0.82
CA SER A 339 2.29 3.14 1.98
C SER A 339 2.40 1.64 1.65
N PHE A 340 1.39 1.12 0.96
CA PHE A 340 1.34 -0.27 0.52
C PHE A 340 2.41 -0.56 -0.53
N GLU A 341 2.65 0.35 -1.47
CA GLU A 341 3.74 0.20 -2.45
C GLU A 341 5.10 0.01 -1.77
N LYS A 342 5.41 0.81 -0.74
CA LYS A 342 6.65 0.67 0.02
C LYS A 342 6.74 -0.68 0.71
N LEU A 343 5.66 -1.11 1.37
CA LEU A 343 5.58 -2.42 2.02
C LEU A 343 5.80 -3.55 1.00
N TRP A 344 5.15 -3.47 -0.16
CA TRP A 344 5.28 -4.46 -1.24
C TRP A 344 6.72 -4.57 -1.72
N ARG A 345 7.38 -3.44 -1.99
CA ARG A 345 8.78 -3.41 -2.43
C ARG A 345 9.71 -3.99 -1.38
N GLN A 346 9.47 -3.70 -0.10
CA GLN A 346 10.25 -4.25 1.01
C GLN A 346 10.06 -5.77 1.14
N ALA A 347 8.82 -6.26 0.99
CA ALA A 347 8.51 -7.69 1.05
C ALA A 347 9.08 -8.47 -0.15
N ASN A 348 9.30 -7.81 -1.29
CA ASN A 348 9.82 -8.40 -2.52
C ASN A 348 11.20 -7.84 -2.91
N LEU A 349 12.03 -7.51 -1.91
CA LEU A 349 13.31 -6.83 -2.12
C LEU A 349 14.20 -7.54 -3.15
N ASP A 350 14.29 -8.87 -3.07
CA ASP A 350 15.09 -9.70 -3.97
C ASP A 350 14.69 -9.54 -5.44
N TYR A 351 13.38 -9.41 -5.71
CA TYR A 351 12.87 -9.17 -7.06
C TYR A 351 13.37 -7.82 -7.58
N TYR A 352 13.14 -6.76 -6.81
CA TYR A 352 13.50 -5.40 -7.22
C TYR A 352 15.02 -5.21 -7.34
N GLN A 353 15.82 -5.79 -6.44
CA GLN A 353 17.28 -5.81 -6.57
C GLN A 353 17.74 -6.54 -7.83
N THR A 354 17.11 -7.67 -8.16
CA THR A 354 17.43 -8.42 -9.39
C THR A 354 17.06 -7.61 -10.64
N GLN A 355 15.91 -6.93 -10.64
CA GLN A 355 15.50 -6.06 -11.74
C GLN A 355 16.42 -4.85 -11.90
N ASP A 356 16.80 -4.20 -10.80
CA ASP A 356 17.73 -3.07 -10.83
C ASP A 356 19.10 -3.50 -11.33
N ASN A 357 19.58 -4.67 -10.92
CA ASN A 357 20.84 -5.23 -11.43
C ASN A 357 20.75 -5.54 -12.93
N ARG A 358 19.62 -6.08 -13.42
CA ARG A 358 19.39 -6.29 -14.85
C ARG A 358 19.36 -4.96 -15.62
N ARG A 359 18.64 -3.95 -15.11
CA ARG A 359 18.59 -2.60 -15.72
C ARG A 359 19.98 -1.98 -15.81
N LYS A 360 20.76 -2.07 -14.73
CA LYS A 360 22.16 -1.61 -14.71
C LYS A 360 23.02 -2.37 -15.71
N GLN A 361 22.87 -3.69 -15.83
CA GLN A 361 23.59 -4.50 -16.81
C GLN A 361 23.22 -4.19 -18.26
N ILE A 362 21.98 -3.75 -18.54
CA ILE A 362 21.53 -3.34 -19.89
C ILE A 362 21.96 -1.89 -20.21
N ALA A 363 21.96 -0.99 -19.22
CA ALA A 363 22.39 0.40 -19.39
C ALA A 363 23.91 0.53 -19.65
N VAL A 364 24.73 -0.36 -19.08
CA VAL A 364 26.20 -0.37 -19.28
C VAL A 364 26.61 -0.55 -20.75
N PRO A 365 26.07 -1.51 -21.53
CA PRO A 365 26.40 -1.65 -22.95
C PRO A 365 25.84 -0.53 -23.83
N GLU A 366 24.69 0.08 -23.51
CA GLU A 366 24.20 1.27 -24.23
C GLU A 366 25.08 2.49 -23.98
N GLY A 367 25.48 2.74 -22.73
CA GLY A 367 26.43 3.80 -22.41
C GLY A 367 27.80 3.62 -23.06
N LYS A 368 28.27 2.37 -23.19
CA LYS A 368 29.50 2.05 -23.94
C LYS A 368 29.36 2.33 -25.43
N ARG A 369 28.24 1.97 -26.06
CA ARG A 369 27.97 2.26 -27.48
C ARG A 369 27.90 3.76 -27.76
N ILE A 370 27.24 4.52 -26.89
CA ILE A 370 27.15 5.99 -27.03
C ILE A 370 28.54 6.62 -26.85
N MET A 371 29.33 6.15 -25.87
CA MET A 371 30.70 6.63 -25.70
C MET A 371 31.63 6.27 -26.87
N GLU A 372 31.49 5.08 -27.46
CA GLU A 372 32.22 4.70 -28.67
C GLU A 372 31.85 5.59 -29.86
N GLN A 373 30.56 5.87 -30.07
CA GLN A 373 30.09 6.80 -31.11
C GLN A 373 30.62 8.22 -30.90
N ILE A 374 30.59 8.74 -29.67
CA ILE A 374 31.13 10.06 -29.35
C ILE A 374 32.65 10.11 -29.56
N MET A 375 33.38 9.03 -29.21
CA MET A 375 34.82 8.95 -29.45
C MET A 375 35.16 8.84 -30.94
N GLU A 376 34.31 8.17 -31.73
CA GLU A 376 34.48 8.04 -33.18
C GLU A 376 34.17 9.35 -33.91
N GLU A 377 33.13 10.08 -33.50
CA GLU A 377 32.84 11.44 -33.98
C GLU A 377 33.99 12.41 -33.65
N LYS A 378 34.51 12.36 -32.41
CA LYS A 378 35.68 13.19 -32.03
C LYS A 378 36.93 12.83 -32.84
N ARG A 379 37.14 11.56 -33.20
CA ARG A 379 38.22 11.14 -34.11
C ARG A 379 38.01 11.65 -35.53
N HIS A 380 36.77 11.66 -36.03
CA HIS A 380 36.44 12.20 -37.35
C HIS A 380 36.61 13.72 -37.43
N VAL A 381 36.26 14.45 -36.37
CA VAL A 381 36.50 15.89 -36.27
C VAL A 381 38.00 16.19 -36.20
N ALA A 382 38.76 15.44 -35.40
CA ALA A 382 40.21 15.60 -35.31
C ALA A 382 40.94 15.35 -36.64
N LYS A 383 40.43 14.42 -37.48
CA LYS A 383 40.99 14.15 -38.82
C LYS A 383 40.62 15.18 -39.89
N LYS A 384 39.63 16.06 -39.65
CA LYS A 384 39.25 17.15 -40.58
C LYS A 384 39.96 18.47 -40.29
N VAL A 385 40.69 18.57 -39.17
CA VAL A 385 41.38 19.78 -38.72
C VAL A 385 42.90 19.74 -39.02
N VAL A 386 43.36 18.67 -39.69
CA VAL A 386 44.70 18.54 -40.29
C VAL A 386 44.53 18.51 -41.80
#